data_AF-A0A954XQJ4-F1
#
_entry.id   AF-A0A954XQJ4-F1
#
_cell.length_a   1.000
_cell.length_b   1.000
_cell.length_c   1.000
_cell.angle_alpha   90.00
_cell.angle_beta   90.00
_cell.angle_gamma   90.00
#
_symmetry.space_group_name_H-M   'P 1'
#
loop_
_entity.id
_entity.type
_entity.pdbx_description
1 polymer ?
#
loop_
_entity_poly.entity_id
_entity_poly.type
_entity_poly.pdbx_seq_one_letter_code
_entity_poly.pdbx_strand_id
1 'polypeptide(L)'
;MDGWTPVGAGYSTLRSLNSECEVTAPGLIYLLGSTMPRKTMWMIRAEVGGKYFEDFKSKSIVAIGWKELGNLGAFGAREAFVQAATKAYPTYRKMQVAVFAGQTFRFVREVKVGDSVVTYDPSTRVYLVGTITSEYFFDESLVEDDPNCRRVQWRGEVPRDLLSVSTKNSLGAISTLFLIPPEANDEIERLLAGNVVAPSKLSAEDEEKEVVTLLRDIQAQGLEFIKDAVNKLDWEEMQQLVAGLLKAMGYKTRISPSGPDRGKDIVASPDGFGFESPRIVVEVKHRAGSAMGSSEIRGFLGGRHKDDKGLYVSTGGFTKDARYEAERASIPLALMDLDDLVNAVLEHYEKMDMEAQRLVPLLKVYWPA
;
A
#
# COMPACT_ATOMS: atom_id res chain seq x y z
N MET A 1 -88.53 -35.82 -29.20
CA MET A 1 -88.23 -37.25 -29.04
C MET A 1 -86.73 -37.41 -29.14
N ASP A 2 -86.12 -37.44 -27.96
CA ASP A 2 -85.08 -38.36 -27.51
C ASP A 2 -83.94 -38.74 -28.48
N GLY A 3 -82.73 -38.46 -28.03
CA GLY A 3 -81.50 -38.93 -28.67
C GLY A 3 -80.26 -38.61 -27.85
N TRP A 4 -80.00 -39.45 -26.85
CA TRP A 4 -78.75 -39.56 -26.09
C TRP A 4 -77.62 -40.12 -27.00
N THR A 5 -76.36 -39.70 -26.74
CA THR A 5 -74.98 -40.16 -27.09
C THR A 5 -74.71 -41.56 -27.73
N PRO A 6 -73.47 -41.99 -28.15
CA PRO A 6 -72.11 -41.37 -28.23
C PRO A 6 -71.19 -41.82 -29.45
N VAL A 7 -69.89 -41.47 -29.37
CA VAL A 7 -68.64 -42.16 -29.85
C VAL A 7 -68.05 -41.78 -31.24
N GLY A 8 -66.73 -41.51 -31.29
CA GLY A 8 -65.90 -41.87 -32.47
C GLY A 8 -64.64 -41.04 -32.77
N ALA A 9 -63.48 -41.67 -32.60
CA ALA A 9 -62.08 -41.30 -32.92
C ALA A 9 -61.75 -40.65 -34.29
N GLY A 10 -60.54 -40.06 -34.41
CA GLY A 10 -59.81 -40.03 -35.68
C GLY A 10 -58.75 -38.92 -35.86
N TYR A 11 -57.49 -39.31 -36.00
CA TYR A 11 -56.30 -38.49 -36.32
C TYR A 11 -56.40 -37.71 -37.65
N SER A 12 -55.79 -36.52 -37.74
CA SER A 12 -54.84 -36.14 -38.83
C SER A 12 -54.37 -34.68 -38.73
N THR A 13 -53.38 -34.39 -39.57
CA THR A 13 -52.28 -33.42 -39.55
C THR A 13 -52.54 -32.03 -40.15
N LEU A 14 -51.63 -31.10 -39.78
CA LEU A 14 -51.06 -29.98 -40.56
C LEU A 14 -51.81 -28.64 -40.73
N ARG A 15 -51.11 -27.61 -40.22
CA ARG A 15 -50.81 -26.26 -40.77
C ARG A 15 -51.94 -25.26 -41.13
N SER A 16 -51.87 -24.17 -40.36
CA SER A 16 -51.72 -22.76 -40.78
C SER A 16 -52.94 -21.90 -41.15
N LEU A 17 -53.02 -20.81 -40.36
CA LEU A 17 -53.24 -19.39 -40.71
C LEU A 17 -54.67 -18.81 -40.75
N ASN A 18 -54.69 -17.55 -40.27
CA ASN A 18 -55.69 -16.47 -40.38
C ASN A 18 -56.85 -16.50 -39.36
N SER A 19 -56.81 -15.61 -38.34
CA SER A 19 -57.30 -14.20 -38.32
C SER A 19 -58.84 -14.17 -38.19
N GLU A 20 -59.51 -13.51 -37.23
CA GLU A 20 -59.37 -12.16 -36.66
C GLU A 20 -60.16 -12.04 -35.32
N CYS A 21 -59.95 -10.90 -34.65
CA CYS A 21 -60.91 -10.15 -33.79
C CYS A 21 -61.30 -10.64 -32.39
N GLU A 22 -60.83 -9.91 -31.35
CA GLU A 22 -61.64 -9.06 -30.44
C GLU A 22 -60.72 -8.43 -29.37
N VAL A 23 -60.38 -7.13 -29.44
CA VAL A 23 -61.07 -5.96 -28.84
C VAL A 23 -60.85 -5.80 -27.30
N THR A 24 -59.82 -4.98 -27.01
CA THR A 24 -59.67 -3.95 -25.96
C THR A 24 -59.62 -4.28 -24.47
N ALA A 25 -58.44 -4.02 -23.86
CA ALA A 25 -58.30 -3.24 -22.61
C ALA A 25 -56.92 -2.51 -22.60
N PRO A 26 -56.80 -1.30 -22.02
CA PRO A 26 -55.73 -0.36 -22.33
C PRO A 26 -54.47 -0.52 -21.46
N GLY A 27 -53.31 -0.42 -22.13
CA GLY A 27 -52.13 0.31 -21.68
C GLY A 27 -51.57 0.04 -20.28
N LEU A 28 -50.75 -1.01 -20.14
CA LEU A 28 -49.57 -0.97 -19.27
C LEU A 28 -48.36 -1.41 -20.10
N ILE A 29 -47.71 -0.45 -20.76
CA ILE A 29 -46.34 -0.64 -21.22
C ILE A 29 -45.49 -0.61 -19.95
N TYR A 30 -45.06 -1.79 -19.50
CA TYR A 30 -43.89 -1.88 -18.63
C TYR A 30 -42.72 -1.24 -19.40
N LEU A 31 -42.39 0.00 -19.05
CA LEU A 31 -41.05 0.51 -19.27
C LEU A 31 -40.14 -0.41 -18.48
N LEU A 32 -39.58 -1.41 -19.15
CA LEU A 32 -38.38 -2.09 -18.70
C LEU A 32 -37.41 -0.98 -18.31
N GLY A 33 -37.17 -0.85 -17.00
CA GLY A 33 -36.25 0.13 -16.46
C GLY A 33 -34.93 -0.03 -17.18
N SER A 34 -34.64 0.92 -18.08
CA SER A 34 -33.29 1.17 -18.50
C SER A 34 -32.58 1.64 -17.24
N THR A 35 -31.94 0.70 -16.53
CA THR A 35 -30.91 1.05 -15.57
C THR A 35 -29.87 1.83 -16.36
N MET A 36 -29.89 3.15 -16.24
CA MET A 36 -28.83 4.00 -16.76
C MET A 36 -27.50 3.35 -16.40
N PRO A 37 -26.58 3.14 -17.35
CA PRO A 37 -25.29 2.52 -17.07
C PRO A 37 -24.64 3.29 -15.92
N ARG A 38 -24.22 2.55 -14.89
CA ARG A 38 -23.65 3.12 -13.66
C ARG A 38 -22.45 3.96 -14.07
N LYS A 39 -22.48 5.26 -13.81
CA LYS A 39 -21.43 6.18 -14.26
C LYS A 39 -20.14 5.88 -13.51
N THR A 40 -19.06 5.65 -14.25
CA THR A 40 -17.69 5.53 -13.72
C THR A 40 -17.34 6.77 -12.90
N MET A 41 -16.75 6.60 -11.72
CA MET A 41 -16.30 7.72 -10.90
C MET A 41 -14.80 7.60 -10.60
N TRP A 42 -14.06 8.65 -10.92
CA TRP A 42 -12.62 8.73 -10.72
C TRP A 42 -12.27 9.62 -9.53
N MET A 43 -11.35 9.19 -8.67
CA MET A 43 -10.62 10.11 -7.81
C MET A 43 -9.48 10.72 -8.63
N ILE A 44 -9.32 12.03 -8.61
CA ILE A 44 -8.16 12.75 -9.16
C ILE A 44 -7.70 13.78 -8.13
N ARG A 45 -6.58 13.49 -7.48
CA ARG A 45 -6.04 14.31 -6.39
C ARG A 45 -5.41 15.59 -6.93
N ALA A 46 -5.68 16.70 -6.26
CA ALA A 46 -5.05 17.98 -6.52
C ALA A 46 -3.68 18.09 -5.81
N GLU A 47 -2.81 17.11 -6.09
CA GLU A 47 -1.49 16.94 -5.45
C GLU A 47 -1.52 16.71 -3.93
N VAL A 48 -0.32 16.51 -3.36
CA VAL A 48 -0.15 16.29 -1.90
C VAL A 48 -0.72 17.47 -1.12
N GLY A 49 -1.57 17.16 -0.13
CA GLY A 49 -2.20 18.17 0.71
C GLY A 49 -3.33 18.96 0.01
N GLY A 50 -3.73 18.60 -1.21
CA GLY A 50 -4.73 19.36 -1.96
C GLY A 50 -4.21 20.70 -2.50
N LYS A 51 -2.89 20.80 -2.75
CA LYS A 51 -2.19 22.01 -3.26
C LYS A 51 -2.98 22.76 -4.34
N TYR A 52 -3.58 22.03 -5.29
CA TYR A 52 -4.27 22.62 -6.44
C TYR A 52 -5.81 22.56 -6.36
N PHE A 53 -6.37 22.30 -5.18
CA PHE A 53 -7.82 22.14 -5.04
C PHE A 53 -8.60 23.40 -5.48
N GLU A 54 -8.13 24.58 -5.07
CA GLU A 54 -8.74 25.85 -5.46
C GLU A 54 -8.56 26.16 -6.96
N ASP A 55 -7.44 25.77 -7.56
CA ASP A 55 -7.25 25.87 -9.01
C ASP A 55 -8.26 24.98 -9.76
N PHE A 56 -8.41 23.73 -9.32
CA PHE A 56 -9.36 22.79 -9.91
C PHE A 56 -10.80 23.34 -9.84
N LYS A 57 -11.19 23.85 -8.67
CA LYS A 57 -12.51 24.43 -8.42
C LYS A 57 -12.75 25.69 -9.24
N SER A 58 -11.89 26.69 -9.13
CA SER A 58 -12.06 28.00 -9.78
C SER A 58 -11.93 27.94 -11.30
N LYS A 59 -11.01 27.12 -11.83
CA LYS A 59 -10.77 26.98 -13.27
C LYS A 59 -11.63 25.89 -13.91
N SER A 60 -12.44 25.16 -13.12
CA SER A 60 -13.32 24.10 -13.61
C SER A 60 -12.56 23.00 -14.36
N ILE A 61 -11.48 22.51 -13.75
CA ILE A 61 -10.60 21.48 -14.32
C ILE A 61 -10.19 20.45 -13.28
N VAL A 62 -9.68 19.33 -13.75
CA VAL A 62 -8.77 18.45 -13.04
C VAL A 62 -7.47 18.36 -13.85
N ALA A 63 -6.35 18.26 -13.16
CA ALA A 63 -5.05 18.19 -13.79
C ALA A 63 -4.16 17.13 -13.13
N ILE A 64 -3.12 16.71 -13.85
CA ILE A 64 -2.05 15.88 -13.31
C ILE A 64 -0.68 16.37 -13.82
N GLY A 65 0.37 16.04 -13.07
CA GLY A 65 1.76 16.43 -13.31
C GLY A 65 2.44 15.83 -14.54
N TRP A 66 3.76 15.62 -14.41
CA TRP A 66 4.66 15.01 -15.40
C TRP A 66 4.91 15.85 -16.65
N LYS A 67 5.20 17.13 -16.41
CA LYS A 67 5.52 18.15 -17.42
C LYS A 67 6.66 17.73 -18.36
N GLU A 68 7.65 16.97 -17.87
CA GLU A 68 8.81 16.50 -18.63
C GLU A 68 8.45 15.55 -19.78
N LEU A 69 7.25 14.93 -19.75
CA LEU A 69 6.76 14.14 -20.88
C LEU A 69 6.13 14.97 -21.99
N GLY A 70 5.86 16.25 -21.74
CA GLY A 70 5.07 17.11 -22.63
C GLY A 70 3.66 16.58 -22.85
N ASN A 71 3.12 16.82 -24.04
CA ASN A 71 1.75 16.46 -24.40
C ASN A 71 1.57 14.94 -24.55
N LEU A 72 0.94 14.34 -23.54
CA LEU A 72 0.67 12.90 -23.43
C LEU A 72 -0.33 12.37 -24.48
N GLY A 73 -1.08 13.26 -25.13
CA GLY A 73 -2.02 12.91 -26.20
C GLY A 73 -1.35 12.21 -27.39
N ALA A 74 -0.03 12.40 -27.54
CA ALA A 74 0.79 11.74 -28.56
C ALA A 74 0.94 10.22 -28.35
N PHE A 75 0.66 9.68 -27.15
CA PHE A 75 0.94 8.29 -26.82
C PHE A 75 -0.30 7.39 -26.95
N GLY A 76 -0.36 6.53 -27.96
CA GLY A 76 -1.53 5.69 -28.23
C GLY A 76 -1.73 4.52 -27.25
N ALA A 77 -0.68 3.73 -27.02
CA ALA A 77 -0.73 2.49 -26.25
C ALA A 77 0.07 2.60 -24.94
N ARG A 78 -0.20 1.72 -23.98
CA ARG A 78 0.41 1.74 -22.64
C ARG A 78 1.94 1.65 -22.69
N GLU A 79 2.47 0.89 -23.65
CA GLU A 79 3.89 0.72 -23.90
C GLU A 79 4.58 2.05 -24.25
N ALA A 80 3.89 2.94 -24.98
CA ALA A 80 4.42 4.26 -25.32
C ALA A 80 4.59 5.14 -24.09
N PHE A 81 3.66 5.07 -23.13
CA PHE A 81 3.81 5.76 -21.84
C PHE A 81 4.98 5.21 -21.02
N VAL A 82 5.17 3.88 -20.98
CA VAL A 82 6.30 3.24 -20.30
C VAL A 82 7.65 3.66 -20.90
N GLN A 83 7.73 3.72 -22.23
CA GLN A 83 8.95 4.15 -22.93
C GLN A 83 9.25 5.63 -22.68
N ALA A 84 8.23 6.50 -22.79
CA ALA A 84 8.37 7.93 -22.51
C ALA A 84 8.82 8.17 -21.06
N ALA A 85 8.20 7.48 -20.11
CA ALA A 85 8.57 7.47 -18.70
C ALA A 85 10.02 7.07 -18.44
N THR A 86 10.45 5.93 -18.99
CA THR A 86 11.80 5.41 -18.80
C THR A 86 12.86 6.39 -19.35
N LYS A 87 12.54 7.06 -20.46
CA LYS A 87 13.43 8.05 -21.07
C LYS A 87 13.51 9.34 -20.27
N ALA A 88 12.37 9.86 -19.80
CA ALA A 88 12.31 11.15 -19.08
C ALA A 88 12.83 11.04 -17.64
N TYR A 89 12.72 9.87 -17.00
CA TYR A 89 13.14 9.65 -15.62
C TYR A 89 14.10 8.45 -15.49
N PRO A 90 15.38 8.59 -15.93
CA PRO A 90 16.34 7.48 -15.92
C PRO A 90 16.67 6.92 -14.52
N THR A 91 16.43 7.72 -13.48
CA THR A 91 16.67 7.35 -12.07
C THR A 91 15.52 6.55 -11.48
N TYR A 92 14.36 6.47 -12.15
CA TYR A 92 13.21 5.74 -11.64
C TYR A 92 13.41 4.23 -11.73
N ARG A 93 13.03 3.53 -10.67
CA ARG A 93 12.97 2.06 -10.66
C ARG A 93 11.83 1.58 -11.56
N LYS A 94 11.92 0.33 -12.05
CA LYS A 94 10.90 -0.29 -12.92
C LYS A 94 9.46 -0.16 -12.37
N MET A 95 9.29 -0.32 -11.06
CA MET A 95 7.98 -0.21 -10.40
C MET A 95 7.44 1.23 -10.46
N GLN A 96 8.29 2.24 -10.23
CA GLN A 96 7.91 3.66 -10.32
C GLN A 96 7.49 4.02 -11.75
N VAL A 97 8.24 3.55 -12.75
CA VAL A 97 7.88 3.69 -14.17
C VAL A 97 6.52 3.07 -14.47
N ALA A 98 6.26 1.86 -13.96
CA ALA A 98 4.99 1.16 -14.21
C ALA A 98 3.78 1.86 -13.56
N VAL A 99 3.93 2.34 -12.33
CA VAL A 99 2.89 3.13 -11.63
C VAL A 99 2.60 4.39 -12.43
N PHE A 100 3.64 5.14 -12.75
CA PHE A 100 3.54 6.38 -13.50
C PHE A 100 2.84 6.20 -14.85
N ALA A 101 3.35 5.30 -15.70
CA ALA A 101 2.77 5.02 -17.01
C ALA A 101 1.31 4.58 -16.90
N GLY A 102 0.97 3.81 -15.86
CA GLY A 102 -0.41 3.42 -15.56
C GLY A 102 -1.31 4.59 -15.16
N GLN A 103 -0.81 5.60 -14.44
CA GLN A 103 -1.57 6.80 -14.06
C GLN A 103 -1.86 7.70 -15.28
N THR A 104 -0.81 8.02 -16.05
CA THR A 104 -0.94 8.86 -17.24
C THR A 104 -1.78 8.21 -18.33
N PHE A 105 -1.61 6.91 -18.55
CA PHE A 105 -2.43 6.18 -19.52
C PHE A 105 -3.91 6.27 -19.16
N ARG A 106 -4.26 6.00 -17.89
CA ARG A 106 -5.65 6.08 -17.42
C ARG A 106 -6.23 7.47 -17.61
N PHE A 107 -5.52 8.52 -17.18
CA PHE A 107 -5.99 9.89 -17.32
C PHE A 107 -6.25 10.28 -18.78
N VAL A 108 -5.36 9.90 -19.70
CA VAL A 108 -5.44 10.29 -21.12
C VAL A 108 -6.40 9.40 -21.92
N ARG A 109 -6.42 8.08 -21.66
CA ARG A 109 -7.07 7.09 -22.51
C ARG A 109 -8.33 6.47 -21.91
N GLU A 110 -8.44 6.39 -20.58
CA GLU A 110 -9.55 5.70 -19.91
C GLU A 110 -10.61 6.66 -19.38
N VAL A 111 -10.23 7.80 -18.79
CA VAL A 111 -11.19 8.82 -18.35
C VAL A 111 -11.94 9.37 -19.57
N LYS A 112 -13.28 9.38 -19.52
CA LYS A 112 -14.14 9.84 -20.62
C LYS A 112 -14.99 11.05 -20.24
N VAL A 113 -15.38 11.80 -21.26
CA VAL A 113 -16.46 12.80 -21.12
C VAL A 113 -17.73 12.12 -20.61
N GLY A 114 -18.33 12.68 -19.57
CA GLY A 114 -19.51 12.13 -18.91
C GLY A 114 -19.22 11.30 -17.65
N ASP A 115 -17.98 10.90 -17.41
CA ASP A 115 -17.58 10.24 -16.16
C ASP A 115 -17.70 11.22 -14.98
N SER A 116 -18.04 10.69 -13.80
CA SER A 116 -17.97 11.43 -12.55
C SER A 116 -16.50 11.56 -12.12
N VAL A 117 -16.16 12.68 -11.49
CA VAL A 117 -14.83 12.90 -10.92
C VAL A 117 -14.94 13.51 -9.53
N VAL A 118 -14.03 13.12 -8.65
CA VAL A 118 -13.93 13.62 -7.29
C VAL A 118 -12.50 14.08 -7.03
N THR A 119 -12.35 15.22 -6.35
CA THR A 119 -11.08 15.65 -5.75
C THR A 119 -11.29 15.99 -4.27
N TYR A 120 -10.23 15.97 -3.45
CA TYR A 120 -10.32 16.11 -1.99
C TYR A 120 -9.48 17.27 -1.49
N ASP A 121 -10.06 18.09 -0.63
CA ASP A 121 -9.35 19.08 0.17
C ASP A 121 -9.17 18.57 1.61
N PRO A 122 -7.93 18.22 2.01
CA PRO A 122 -7.64 17.82 3.38
C PRO A 122 -7.87 18.93 4.41
N SER A 123 -7.75 20.20 4.03
CA SER A 123 -7.83 21.34 4.95
C SER A 123 -9.26 21.60 5.43
N THR A 124 -10.23 21.54 4.53
CA THR A 124 -11.67 21.63 4.85
C THR A 124 -12.35 20.28 5.03
N ARG A 125 -11.65 19.17 4.74
CA ARG A 125 -12.17 17.78 4.76
C ARG A 125 -13.37 17.58 3.85
N VAL A 126 -13.34 18.18 2.66
CA VAL A 126 -14.44 18.13 1.69
C VAL A 126 -14.00 17.45 0.40
N TYR A 127 -14.90 16.64 -0.17
CA TYR A 127 -14.78 16.12 -1.52
C TYR A 127 -15.58 17.00 -2.48
N LEU A 128 -14.94 17.51 -3.53
CA LEU A 128 -15.58 18.22 -4.62
C LEU A 128 -15.94 17.22 -5.73
N VAL A 129 -17.22 17.17 -6.09
CA VAL A 129 -17.77 16.20 -7.04
C VAL A 129 -18.18 16.90 -8.32
N GLY A 130 -17.79 16.34 -9.46
CA GLY A 130 -18.06 16.91 -10.78
C GLY A 130 -18.30 15.86 -11.85
N THR A 131 -18.42 16.33 -13.09
CA THR A 131 -18.55 15.52 -14.31
C THR A 131 -17.50 15.99 -15.32
N ILE A 132 -16.75 15.08 -15.92
CA ILE A 132 -15.79 15.39 -16.97
C ILE A 132 -16.52 15.92 -18.21
N THR A 133 -16.12 17.08 -18.72
CA THR A 133 -16.75 17.77 -19.86
C THR A 133 -15.84 17.92 -21.09
N SER A 134 -14.57 17.53 -21.00
CA SER A 134 -13.67 17.54 -22.16
C SER A 134 -12.84 16.26 -22.28
N GLU A 135 -12.40 16.02 -23.50
CA GLU A 135 -11.25 15.17 -23.74
C GLU A 135 -9.99 15.76 -23.09
N TYR A 136 -8.95 14.95 -23.01
CA TYR A 136 -7.64 15.36 -22.53
C TYR A 136 -7.08 16.52 -23.36
N PHE A 137 -6.44 17.49 -22.70
CA PHE A 137 -5.65 18.53 -23.34
C PHE A 137 -4.41 18.86 -22.50
N PHE A 138 -3.43 19.50 -23.13
CA PHE A 138 -2.18 19.92 -22.51
C PHE A 138 -2.13 21.45 -22.44
N ASP A 139 -1.98 22.02 -21.25
CA ASP A 139 -1.92 23.46 -21.01
C ASP A 139 -1.07 23.79 -19.78
N GLU A 140 0.12 24.34 -20.00
CA GLU A 140 1.07 24.69 -18.93
C GLU A 140 0.70 25.98 -18.18
N SER A 141 -0.32 26.71 -18.64
CA SER A 141 -0.72 27.99 -18.04
C SER A 141 -1.77 27.85 -16.94
N LEU A 142 -2.44 26.69 -16.85
CA LEU A 142 -3.56 26.49 -15.94
C LEU A 142 -3.12 26.09 -14.53
N VAL A 143 -2.18 25.16 -14.39
CA VAL A 143 -1.66 24.69 -13.10
C VAL A 143 -0.15 24.55 -13.22
N GLU A 144 0.59 25.17 -12.30
CA GLU A 144 2.04 25.41 -12.41
C GLU A 144 2.85 24.14 -12.75
N ASP A 145 2.55 23.03 -12.06
CA ASP A 145 3.25 21.75 -12.23
C ASP A 145 2.44 20.68 -12.97
N ASP A 146 1.15 20.94 -13.23
CA ASP A 146 0.19 19.94 -13.73
C ASP A 146 -0.41 20.36 -15.07
N PRO A 147 0.33 20.22 -16.19
CA PRO A 147 -0.14 20.70 -17.48
C PRO A 147 -1.16 19.77 -18.16
N ASN A 148 -1.35 18.55 -17.64
CA ASN A 148 -2.20 17.55 -18.24
C ASN A 148 -3.62 17.66 -17.71
N CYS A 149 -4.53 18.25 -18.49
CA CYS A 149 -5.80 18.75 -17.99
C CYS A 149 -7.03 18.07 -18.63
N ARG A 150 -8.14 18.11 -17.90
CA ARG A 150 -9.51 17.89 -18.38
C ARG A 150 -10.45 18.91 -17.76
N ARG A 151 -11.45 19.37 -18.50
CA ARG A 151 -12.50 20.25 -17.98
C ARG A 151 -13.53 19.46 -17.19
N VAL A 152 -14.08 20.10 -16.17
CA VAL A 152 -15.04 19.53 -15.23
C VAL A 152 -16.18 20.51 -15.04
N GLN A 153 -17.41 20.00 -15.09
CA GLN A 153 -18.55 20.70 -14.51
C GLN A 153 -18.70 20.25 -13.06
N TRP A 154 -18.33 21.11 -12.11
CA TRP A 154 -18.54 20.84 -10.69
C TRP A 154 -20.04 20.87 -10.35
N ARG A 155 -20.46 19.91 -9.53
CA ARG A 155 -21.86 19.67 -9.13
C ARG A 155 -22.11 20.01 -7.67
N GLY A 156 -21.12 19.85 -6.81
CA GLY A 156 -21.23 20.19 -5.40
C GLY A 156 -20.17 19.51 -4.54
N GLU A 157 -20.37 19.59 -3.23
CA GLU A 157 -19.41 19.19 -2.22
C GLU A 157 -20.03 18.15 -1.28
N VAL A 158 -19.23 17.16 -0.88
CA VAL A 158 -19.59 16.14 0.11
C VAL A 158 -18.60 16.20 1.27
N PRO A 159 -19.04 16.59 2.48
CA PRO A 159 -18.19 16.56 3.67
C PRO A 159 -17.72 15.13 3.96
N ARG A 160 -16.42 14.95 4.20
CA ARG A 160 -15.83 13.62 4.50
C ARG A 160 -16.50 12.97 5.71
N ASP A 161 -16.93 13.76 6.68
CA ASP A 161 -17.45 13.26 7.95
C ASP A 161 -18.82 12.59 7.82
N LEU A 162 -19.56 12.86 6.74
CA LEU A 162 -20.83 12.20 6.43
C LEU A 162 -20.66 10.81 5.78
N LEU A 163 -19.44 10.47 5.33
CA LEU A 163 -19.17 9.20 4.67
C LEU A 163 -19.00 8.06 5.68
N SER A 164 -19.41 6.86 5.28
CA SER A 164 -19.09 5.61 5.97
C SER A 164 -17.57 5.37 6.08
N VAL A 165 -17.17 4.53 7.05
CA VAL A 165 -15.78 4.10 7.22
C VAL A 165 -15.25 3.38 5.96
N SER A 166 -16.04 2.49 5.39
CA SER A 166 -15.68 1.76 4.16
C SER A 166 -15.40 2.71 2.98
N THR A 167 -16.24 3.73 2.78
CA THR A 167 -16.00 4.74 1.74
C THR A 167 -14.82 5.63 2.09
N LYS A 168 -14.65 6.04 3.35
CA LYS A 168 -13.47 6.79 3.81
C LYS A 168 -12.16 6.05 3.53
N ASN A 169 -12.14 4.73 3.69
CA ASN A 169 -10.99 3.86 3.41
C ASN A 169 -10.75 3.73 1.89
N SER A 170 -11.81 3.49 1.11
CA SER A 170 -11.73 3.42 -0.35
C SER A 170 -11.18 4.72 -0.97
N LEU A 171 -11.62 5.87 -0.46
CA LEU A 171 -11.15 7.19 -0.92
C LEU A 171 -9.77 7.58 -0.37
N GLY A 172 -9.25 6.83 0.62
CA GLY A 172 -7.96 7.06 1.26
C GLY A 172 -6.74 6.57 0.46
N ALA A 173 -6.93 5.91 -0.68
CA ALA A 173 -5.84 5.35 -1.48
C ALA A 173 -4.84 6.44 -1.94
N ILE A 174 -3.55 6.19 -1.77
CA ILE A 174 -2.48 7.21 -1.95
C ILE A 174 -2.29 7.64 -3.41
N SER A 175 -2.74 6.84 -4.37
CA SER A 175 -2.57 7.12 -5.81
C SER A 175 -3.25 8.43 -6.25
N THR A 176 -2.62 9.18 -7.17
CA THR A 176 -3.17 10.42 -7.75
C THR A 176 -4.52 10.19 -8.42
N LEU A 177 -4.63 9.11 -9.20
CA LEU A 177 -5.81 8.71 -9.95
C LEU A 177 -6.17 7.24 -9.72
N PHE A 178 -7.43 6.97 -9.38
CA PHE A 178 -7.97 5.63 -9.29
C PHE A 178 -9.48 5.60 -9.49
N LEU A 179 -9.99 4.41 -9.83
CA LEU A 179 -11.42 4.17 -9.96
C LEU A 179 -12.03 3.99 -8.57
N ILE A 180 -13.10 4.73 -8.28
CA ILE A 180 -13.83 4.60 -7.02
C ILE A 180 -14.76 3.37 -7.12
N PRO A 181 -14.77 2.47 -6.13
CA PRO A 181 -15.66 1.31 -6.12
C PRO A 181 -17.14 1.72 -6.27
N PRO A 182 -17.98 0.89 -6.93
CA PRO A 182 -19.39 1.22 -7.17
C PRO A 182 -20.16 1.58 -5.90
N GLU A 183 -19.88 0.91 -4.78
CA GLU A 183 -20.56 1.14 -3.50
C GLU A 183 -20.25 2.54 -2.93
N ALA A 184 -18.98 2.95 -3.02
CA ALA A 184 -18.54 4.27 -2.59
C ALA A 184 -19.08 5.38 -3.51
N ASN A 185 -19.15 5.12 -4.82
CA ASN A 185 -19.77 6.01 -5.80
C ASN A 185 -21.27 6.25 -5.49
N ASP A 186 -22.00 5.16 -5.26
CA ASP A 186 -23.43 5.21 -4.92
C ASP A 186 -23.68 5.98 -3.59
N GLU A 187 -22.77 5.91 -2.62
CA GLU A 187 -22.83 6.73 -1.40
C GLU A 187 -22.57 8.22 -1.67
N ILE A 188 -21.54 8.56 -2.45
CA ILE A 188 -21.20 9.94 -2.79
C ILE A 188 -22.33 10.61 -3.56
N GLU A 189 -22.89 9.97 -4.58
CA GLU A 189 -24.00 10.52 -5.38
C GLU A 189 -25.28 10.70 -4.54
N ARG A 190 -25.55 9.79 -3.59
CA ARG A 190 -26.68 9.95 -2.65
C ARG A 190 -26.50 11.17 -1.73
N LEU A 191 -25.31 11.32 -1.14
CA LEU A 191 -25.01 12.46 -0.27
C LEU A 191 -25.05 13.78 -1.05
N LEU A 192 -24.52 13.80 -2.27
CA LEU A 192 -24.56 14.97 -3.17
C LEU A 192 -26.00 15.37 -3.52
N ALA A 193 -26.91 14.41 -3.68
CA ALA A 193 -28.33 14.66 -3.92
C ALA A 193 -29.10 15.15 -2.67
N GLY A 194 -28.42 15.36 -1.53
CA GLY A 194 -29.05 15.77 -0.28
C GLY A 194 -29.77 14.65 0.47
N ASN A 195 -29.63 13.40 0.01
CA ASN A 195 -30.20 12.24 0.69
C ASN A 195 -29.26 11.79 1.81
N VAL A 196 -29.31 12.52 2.93
CA VAL A 196 -28.59 12.17 4.15
C VAL A 196 -29.36 11.05 4.85
N VAL A 197 -29.15 9.81 4.41
CA VAL A 197 -29.39 8.67 5.29
C VAL A 197 -28.22 8.68 6.27
N ALA A 198 -28.51 8.76 7.58
CA ALA A 198 -27.48 8.61 8.59
C ALA A 198 -26.63 7.38 8.22
N PRO A 199 -25.28 7.49 8.21
CA PRO A 199 -24.43 6.36 7.84
C PRO A 199 -24.96 5.14 8.59
N SER A 200 -25.15 4.01 7.89
CA SER A 200 -25.49 2.76 8.58
C SER A 200 -24.39 2.57 9.60
N LYS A 201 -24.67 2.89 10.86
CA LYS A 201 -23.68 2.84 11.91
C LYS A 201 -23.27 1.38 11.97
N LEU A 202 -22.07 1.09 11.48
CA LEU A 202 -21.23 0.12 12.18
C LEU A 202 -21.33 0.54 13.65
N SER A 203 -21.61 -0.40 14.55
CA SER A 203 -21.62 -0.05 15.96
C SER A 203 -20.28 0.60 16.30
N ALA A 204 -20.21 1.52 17.26
CA ALA A 204 -18.93 2.13 17.64
C ALA A 204 -17.86 1.05 17.93
N GLU A 205 -18.30 -0.13 18.42
CA GLU A 205 -17.46 -1.31 18.61
C GLU A 205 -16.93 -1.92 17.30
N ASP A 206 -17.71 -1.92 16.22
CA ASP A 206 -17.27 -2.46 14.93
C ASP A 206 -16.30 -1.50 14.25
N GLU A 207 -16.52 -0.18 14.36
CA GLU A 207 -15.57 0.83 13.86
C GLU A 207 -14.23 0.74 14.61
N GLU A 208 -14.25 0.61 15.94
CA GLU A 208 -13.04 0.44 16.76
C GLU A 208 -12.30 -0.86 16.40
N LYS A 209 -13.01 -1.98 16.23
CA LYS A 209 -12.41 -3.25 15.80
C LYS A 209 -11.76 -3.14 14.42
N GLU A 210 -12.40 -2.47 13.46
CA GLU A 210 -11.82 -2.25 12.14
C GLU A 210 -10.54 -1.41 12.21
N VAL A 211 -10.53 -0.31 12.98
CA VAL A 211 -9.34 0.54 13.15
C VAL A 211 -8.20 -0.22 13.82
N VAL A 212 -8.47 -0.98 14.88
CA VAL A 212 -7.46 -1.79 15.57
C VAL A 212 -6.89 -2.88 14.65
N THR A 213 -7.73 -3.51 13.85
CA THR A 213 -7.29 -4.52 12.88
C THR A 213 -6.40 -3.91 11.81
N LEU A 214 -6.81 -2.77 11.23
CA LEU A 214 -6.01 -2.03 10.27
C LEU A 214 -4.65 -1.61 10.85
N LEU A 215 -4.61 -1.12 12.09
CA LEU A 215 -3.36 -0.76 12.75
C LEU A 215 -2.43 -1.97 12.90
N ARG A 216 -2.95 -3.13 13.31
CA ARG A 216 -2.17 -4.37 13.42
C ARG A 216 -1.62 -4.82 12.07
N ASP A 217 -2.42 -4.73 11.01
CA ASP A 217 -2.00 -5.10 9.66
C ASP A 217 -0.90 -4.17 9.15
N ILE A 218 -1.04 -2.86 9.36
CA ILE A 218 -0.01 -1.86 9.01
C ILE A 218 1.28 -2.11 9.80
N GLN A 219 1.19 -2.41 11.10
CA GLN A 219 2.35 -2.73 11.92
C GLN A 219 3.05 -4.00 11.47
N ALA A 220 2.30 -5.08 11.19
CA ALA A 220 2.86 -6.34 10.71
C ALA A 220 3.56 -6.17 9.35
N GLN A 221 2.93 -5.46 8.41
CA GLN A 221 3.54 -5.14 7.12
C GLN A 221 4.78 -4.24 7.27
N GLY A 222 4.71 -3.23 8.14
CA GLY A 222 5.84 -2.37 8.45
C GLY A 222 7.03 -3.17 8.98
N LEU A 223 6.80 -4.10 9.89
CA LEU A 223 7.84 -4.97 10.44
C LEU A 223 8.50 -5.84 9.36
N GLU A 224 7.72 -6.44 8.46
CA GLU A 224 8.26 -7.21 7.33
C GLU A 224 9.09 -6.35 6.38
N PHE A 225 8.67 -5.11 6.09
CA PHE A 225 9.49 -4.19 5.28
C PHE A 225 10.82 -3.83 5.95
N ILE A 226 10.85 -3.75 7.28
CA ILE A 226 12.09 -3.49 8.03
C ILE A 226 12.99 -4.73 7.99
N LYS A 227 12.44 -5.94 8.16
CA LYS A 227 13.18 -7.19 8.00
C LYS A 227 13.79 -7.31 6.60
N ASP A 228 13.03 -6.96 5.57
CA ASP A 228 13.50 -6.92 4.19
C ASP A 228 14.64 -5.91 3.99
N ALA A 229 14.57 -4.74 4.64
CA ALA A 229 15.61 -3.73 4.56
C ALA A 229 16.91 -4.22 5.25
N VAL A 230 16.79 -4.77 6.45
CA VAL A 230 17.91 -5.37 7.20
C VAL A 230 18.53 -6.54 6.40
N ASN A 231 17.71 -7.40 5.80
CA ASN A 231 18.20 -8.53 5.01
C ASN A 231 18.93 -8.14 3.72
N LYS A 232 18.67 -6.94 3.18
CA LYS A 232 19.34 -6.42 1.98
C LYS A 232 20.73 -5.86 2.23
N LEU A 233 21.07 -5.60 3.50
CA LEU A 233 22.41 -5.18 3.87
C LEU A 233 23.42 -6.23 3.44
N ASP A 234 24.62 -5.80 3.07
CA ASP A 234 25.74 -6.72 2.94
C ASP A 234 26.29 -7.13 4.33
N TRP A 235 27.31 -7.99 4.32
CA TRP A 235 27.85 -8.53 5.57
C TRP A 235 28.61 -7.47 6.40
N GLU A 236 29.24 -6.47 5.78
CA GLU A 236 29.94 -5.38 6.47
C GLU A 236 28.92 -4.41 7.08
N GLU A 237 27.89 -4.05 6.30
CA GLU A 237 26.77 -3.23 6.75
C GLU A 237 26.02 -3.89 7.91
N MET A 238 25.81 -5.21 7.88
CA MET A 238 25.19 -5.93 8.99
C MET A 238 26.02 -5.84 10.29
N GLN A 239 27.35 -5.97 10.19
CA GLN A 239 28.24 -5.78 11.35
C GLN A 239 28.17 -4.35 11.88
N GLN A 240 28.12 -3.36 10.99
CA GLN A 240 27.95 -1.95 11.37
C GLN A 240 26.62 -1.68 12.06
N LEU A 241 25.52 -2.28 11.58
CA LEU A 241 24.20 -2.17 12.20
C LEU A 241 24.21 -2.71 13.63
N VAL A 242 24.75 -3.92 13.84
CA VAL A 242 24.87 -4.55 15.16
C VAL A 242 25.79 -3.74 16.08
N ALA A 243 26.90 -3.22 15.56
CA ALA A 243 27.79 -2.34 16.33
C ALA A 243 27.10 -1.02 16.72
N GLY A 244 26.28 -0.47 15.82
CA GLY A 244 25.42 0.69 16.05
C GLY A 244 24.39 0.46 17.15
N LEU A 245 23.71 -0.69 17.11
CA LEU A 245 22.76 -1.12 18.13
C LEU A 245 23.43 -1.20 19.51
N LEU A 246 24.58 -1.87 19.61
CA LEU A 246 25.30 -1.99 20.88
C LEU A 246 25.80 -0.63 21.40
N LYS A 247 26.17 0.30 20.51
CA LYS A 247 26.46 1.70 20.89
C LYS A 247 25.23 2.40 21.48
N ALA A 248 24.06 2.23 20.86
CA ALA A 248 22.80 2.79 21.35
C ALA A 248 22.37 2.21 22.70
N MET A 249 22.80 0.99 23.01
CA MET A 249 22.64 0.34 24.33
C MET A 249 23.66 0.82 25.37
N GLY A 250 24.61 1.70 25.01
CA GLY A 250 25.59 2.30 25.92
C GLY A 250 26.97 1.66 25.93
N TYR A 251 27.25 0.71 25.03
CA TYR A 251 28.59 0.11 24.91
C TYR A 251 29.48 0.90 23.93
N LYS A 252 30.79 0.78 24.10
CA LYS A 252 31.75 1.13 23.06
C LYS A 252 32.10 -0.12 22.26
N THR A 253 32.01 -0.01 20.94
CA THR A 253 32.21 -1.13 20.03
C THR A 253 33.49 -1.00 19.22
N ARG A 254 34.07 -2.15 18.85
CA ARG A 254 35.18 -2.26 17.90
C ARG A 254 34.89 -3.40 16.94
N ILE A 255 34.83 -3.09 15.64
CA ILE A 255 34.73 -4.08 14.57
C ILE A 255 36.14 -4.59 14.27
N SER A 256 36.30 -5.91 14.17
CA SER A 256 37.59 -6.52 13.86
C SER A 256 37.92 -6.33 12.36
N PRO A 257 39.20 -6.16 12.00
CA PRO A 257 39.61 -6.00 10.60
C PRO A 257 39.42 -7.30 9.80
N SER A 258 39.11 -7.20 8.51
CA SER A 258 38.94 -8.36 7.64
C SER A 258 40.18 -9.27 7.63
N GLY A 259 40.03 -10.53 8.05
CA GLY A 259 41.12 -11.50 8.15
C GLY A 259 40.66 -12.85 8.73
N PRO A 260 41.58 -13.83 8.94
CA PRO A 260 41.29 -15.07 9.65
C PRO A 260 41.06 -14.80 11.14
N ASP A 261 39.98 -14.11 11.44
CA ASP A 261 39.52 -13.82 12.78
C ASP A 261 38.81 -15.05 13.33
N ARG A 262 39.13 -15.37 14.58
CA ARG A 262 38.67 -16.57 15.29
C ARG A 262 37.16 -16.49 15.65
N GLY A 263 36.29 -16.12 14.71
CA GLY A 263 34.86 -15.88 14.94
C GLY A 263 34.64 -14.74 15.93
N LYS A 264 35.11 -13.54 15.58
CA LYS A 264 35.05 -12.34 16.43
C LYS A 264 34.90 -11.12 15.55
N ASP A 265 33.68 -10.83 15.16
CA ASP A 265 33.38 -9.68 14.29
C ASP A 265 33.35 -8.36 15.07
N ILE A 266 32.78 -8.36 16.28
CA ILE A 266 32.65 -7.15 17.11
C ILE A 266 33.06 -7.46 18.55
N VAL A 267 33.69 -6.50 19.22
CA VAL A 267 33.79 -6.45 20.69
C VAL A 267 33.03 -5.25 21.19
N ALA A 268 32.20 -5.47 22.21
CA ALA A 268 31.54 -4.40 22.95
C ALA A 268 31.95 -4.46 24.42
N SER A 269 32.16 -3.29 25.02
CA SER A 269 32.47 -3.14 26.45
C SER A 269 32.16 -1.71 26.89
N PRO A 270 31.98 -1.43 28.19
CA PRO A 270 31.74 -0.07 28.68
C PRO A 270 32.87 0.92 28.30
N ASP A 271 34.12 0.45 28.40
CA ASP A 271 35.34 1.22 28.17
C ASP A 271 35.81 1.19 26.70
N GLY A 272 35.35 0.20 25.92
CA GLY A 272 35.75 -0.04 24.52
C GLY A 272 37.06 -0.81 24.38
N PHE A 273 37.78 -1.04 25.48
CA PHE A 273 39.03 -1.81 25.50
C PHE A 273 38.79 -3.25 25.96
N GLY A 274 37.69 -3.50 26.67
CA GLY A 274 37.37 -4.79 27.27
C GLY A 274 38.11 -5.03 28.59
N PHE A 275 38.59 -3.97 29.27
CA PHE A 275 39.12 -4.10 30.63
C PHE A 275 37.99 -4.12 31.65
N GLU A 276 36.92 -3.37 31.39
CA GLU A 276 35.71 -3.36 32.19
C GLU A 276 34.71 -4.42 31.73
N SER A 277 34.09 -5.09 32.70
CA SER A 277 33.01 -6.04 32.44
C SER A 277 31.66 -5.33 32.26
N PRO A 278 30.76 -5.85 31.39
CA PRO A 278 30.96 -7.04 30.57
C PRO A 278 31.77 -6.76 29.30
N ARG A 279 32.69 -7.67 28.96
CA ARG A 279 33.31 -7.74 27.63
C ARG A 279 32.50 -8.71 26.77
N ILE A 280 31.75 -8.17 25.82
CA ILE A 280 30.88 -8.92 24.93
C ILE A 280 31.60 -9.16 23.61
N VAL A 281 31.75 -10.41 23.24
CA VAL A 281 32.26 -10.83 21.95
C VAL A 281 31.09 -11.20 21.05
N VAL A 282 31.06 -10.66 19.83
CA VAL A 282 29.96 -10.81 18.89
C VAL A 282 30.43 -11.51 17.63
N GLU A 283 29.64 -12.45 17.15
CA GLU A 283 29.74 -13.04 15.81
C GLU A 283 28.46 -12.71 15.03
N VAL A 284 28.61 -12.30 13.77
CA VAL A 284 27.51 -11.93 12.89
C VAL A 284 27.52 -12.86 11.67
N LYS A 285 26.43 -13.61 11.48
CA LYS A 285 26.21 -14.45 10.31
C LYS A 285 25.02 -13.94 9.51
N HIS A 286 25.34 -13.32 8.39
CA HIS A 286 24.34 -12.88 7.42
C HIS A 286 24.22 -13.91 6.29
N ARG A 287 23.31 -14.88 6.45
CA ARG A 287 23.07 -15.97 5.48
C ARG A 287 21.58 -16.27 5.38
N ALA A 288 20.93 -15.74 4.35
CA ALA A 288 19.51 -15.96 4.12
C ALA A 288 19.20 -17.46 3.94
N GLY A 289 18.18 -17.96 4.65
CA GLY A 289 17.64 -19.31 4.49
C GLY A 289 18.49 -20.45 5.08
N SER A 290 19.56 -20.15 5.82
CA SER A 290 20.41 -21.18 6.47
C SER A 290 20.52 -20.90 7.97
N ALA A 291 19.79 -21.69 8.76
CA ALA A 291 19.85 -21.61 10.22
C ALA A 291 21.20 -22.11 10.75
N MET A 292 21.71 -21.45 11.79
CA MET A 292 22.95 -21.84 12.46
C MET A 292 22.73 -23.08 13.32
N GLY A 293 23.65 -24.03 13.23
CA GLY A 293 23.63 -25.29 13.97
C GLY A 293 24.50 -25.27 15.22
N SER A 294 24.48 -26.37 15.96
CA SER A 294 25.29 -26.52 17.19
C SER A 294 26.80 -26.51 16.91
N SER A 295 27.24 -26.91 15.71
CA SER A 295 28.64 -26.82 15.27
C SER A 295 29.16 -25.39 15.24
N GLU A 296 28.38 -24.46 14.69
CA GLU A 296 28.72 -23.06 14.58
C GLU A 296 28.80 -22.39 15.96
N ILE A 297 27.85 -22.72 16.85
CA ILE A 297 27.84 -22.22 18.23
C ILE A 297 29.06 -22.74 19.01
N ARG A 298 29.39 -24.03 18.93
CA ARG A 298 30.60 -24.58 19.56
C ARG A 298 31.87 -23.97 19.01
N GLY A 299 31.94 -23.75 17.69
CA GLY A 299 33.06 -23.08 17.04
C GLY A 299 33.29 -21.68 17.59
N PHE A 300 32.22 -20.90 17.77
CA PHE A 300 32.28 -19.56 18.34
C PHE A 300 32.69 -19.53 19.83
N LEU A 301 32.17 -20.48 20.62
CA LEU A 301 32.57 -20.63 22.03
C LEU A 301 34.05 -21.05 22.15
N GLY A 302 34.58 -21.71 21.13
CA GLY A 302 35.99 -22.06 21.00
C GLY A 302 36.92 -20.85 21.16
N GLY A 303 37.78 -20.89 22.18
CA GLY A 303 38.79 -19.85 22.40
C GLY A 303 38.26 -18.54 22.99
N ARG A 304 37.06 -18.52 23.59
CA ARG A 304 36.61 -17.41 24.43
C ARG A 304 37.28 -17.43 25.81
N HIS A 305 37.48 -16.25 26.40
CA HIS A 305 37.93 -16.16 27.79
C HIS A 305 36.76 -16.48 28.73
N LYS A 306 37.03 -17.02 29.92
CA LYS A 306 35.99 -17.41 30.90
C LYS A 306 35.09 -16.25 31.35
N ASP A 307 35.60 -15.03 31.25
CA ASP A 307 34.90 -13.81 31.69
C ASP A 307 34.18 -13.11 30.53
N ASP A 308 34.37 -13.60 29.29
CA ASP A 308 33.66 -13.07 28.12
C ASP A 308 32.17 -13.37 28.22
N LYS A 309 31.37 -12.52 27.59
CA LYS A 309 29.97 -12.79 27.25
C LYS A 309 29.87 -12.92 25.73
N GLY A 310 28.98 -13.78 25.25
CA GLY A 310 28.77 -13.98 23.83
C GLY A 310 27.46 -13.36 23.35
N LEU A 311 27.48 -12.78 22.16
CA LEU A 311 26.30 -12.48 21.36
C LEU A 311 26.49 -13.10 19.98
N TYR A 312 25.59 -13.98 19.56
CA TYR A 312 25.62 -14.55 18.22
C TYR A 312 24.42 -14.04 17.45
N VAL A 313 24.67 -13.32 16.36
CA VAL A 313 23.63 -12.74 15.51
C VAL A 313 23.51 -13.55 14.22
N SER A 314 22.30 -14.00 13.87
CA SER A 314 22.05 -14.76 12.64
C SER A 314 20.74 -14.36 11.97
N THR A 315 20.81 -13.82 10.75
CA THR A 315 19.61 -13.53 9.95
C THR A 315 18.93 -14.77 9.39
N GLY A 316 19.63 -15.91 9.34
CA GLY A 316 19.10 -17.21 8.96
C GLY A 316 18.42 -17.98 10.11
N GLY A 317 18.45 -17.43 11.33
CA GLY A 317 17.93 -18.07 12.54
C GLY A 317 18.85 -19.15 13.12
N PHE A 318 18.30 -19.94 14.06
CA PHE A 318 19.01 -20.96 14.82
C PHE A 318 18.20 -22.26 14.91
N THR A 319 18.88 -23.40 14.80
CA THR A 319 18.24 -24.70 15.05
C THR A 319 17.98 -24.91 16.55
N LYS A 320 17.09 -25.85 16.88
CA LYS A 320 16.83 -26.23 18.27
C LYS A 320 18.10 -26.66 19.01
N ASP A 321 18.98 -27.41 18.32
CA ASP A 321 20.25 -27.88 18.89
C ASP A 321 21.23 -26.72 19.11
N ALA A 322 21.23 -25.70 18.26
CA ALA A 322 22.03 -24.49 18.47
C ALA A 322 21.57 -23.72 19.72
N ARG A 323 20.24 -23.60 19.92
CA ARG A 323 19.67 -22.97 21.12
C ARG A 323 20.04 -23.78 22.39
N TYR A 324 19.93 -25.10 22.34
CA TYR A 324 20.34 -25.97 23.45
C TYR A 324 21.84 -25.90 23.77
N GLU A 325 22.69 -25.81 22.74
CA GLU A 325 24.13 -25.61 22.92
C GLU A 325 24.45 -24.28 23.59
N ALA A 326 23.78 -23.19 23.17
CA ALA A 326 23.97 -21.87 23.75
C ALA A 326 23.55 -21.80 25.23
N GLU A 327 22.43 -22.42 25.61
CA GLU A 327 21.97 -22.49 27.00
C GLU A 327 22.97 -23.20 27.94
N ARG A 328 23.75 -24.14 27.40
CA ARG A 328 24.73 -24.93 28.16
C ARG A 328 26.16 -24.42 28.01
N ALA A 329 26.35 -23.28 27.37
CA ALA A 329 27.65 -22.69 27.15
C ALA A 329 28.38 -22.42 28.48
N SER A 330 29.71 -22.56 28.47
CA SER A 330 30.56 -22.28 29.64
C SER A 330 30.63 -20.79 30.00
N ILE A 331 30.22 -19.93 29.09
CA ILE A 331 30.05 -18.49 29.28
C ILE A 331 28.62 -18.10 28.90
N PRO A 332 28.03 -17.03 29.47
CA PRO A 332 26.73 -16.56 29.03
C PRO A 332 26.75 -16.18 27.54
N LEU A 333 25.83 -16.76 26.78
CA LEU A 333 25.67 -16.55 25.34
C LEU A 333 24.21 -16.20 25.04
N ALA A 334 23.99 -15.05 24.41
CA ALA A 334 22.71 -14.68 23.82
C ALA A 334 22.74 -15.00 22.32
N LEU A 335 21.64 -15.58 21.82
CA LEU A 335 21.39 -15.74 20.38
C LEU A 335 20.38 -14.68 19.97
N MET A 336 20.63 -14.03 18.84
CA MET A 336 19.79 -12.97 18.29
C MET A 336 19.50 -13.31 16.84
N ASP A 337 18.26 -13.69 16.55
CA ASP A 337 17.82 -13.88 15.16
C ASP A 337 17.37 -12.55 14.51
N LEU A 338 16.85 -12.62 13.29
CA LEU A 338 16.41 -11.43 12.57
C LEU A 338 15.28 -10.68 13.30
N ASP A 339 14.35 -11.42 13.91
CA ASP A 339 13.23 -10.82 14.63
C ASP A 339 13.74 -10.11 15.89
N ASP A 340 14.62 -10.77 16.65
CA ASP A 340 15.27 -10.18 17.82
C ASP A 340 16.06 -8.91 17.45
N LEU A 341 16.83 -8.96 16.37
CA LEU A 341 17.64 -7.84 15.89
C LEU A 341 16.76 -6.65 15.49
N VAL A 342 15.71 -6.88 14.70
CA VAL A 342 14.80 -5.82 14.25
C VAL A 342 14.09 -5.18 15.45
N ASN A 343 13.61 -5.98 16.39
CA ASN A 343 12.96 -5.47 17.60
C ASN A 343 13.92 -4.60 18.43
N ALA A 344 15.16 -5.06 18.64
CA ALA A 344 16.16 -4.29 19.37
C ALA A 344 16.56 -3.00 18.63
N VAL A 345 16.65 -3.04 17.30
CA VAL A 345 16.86 -1.83 16.48
C VAL A 345 15.71 -0.85 16.68
N LEU A 346 14.44 -1.29 16.62
CA LEU A 346 13.29 -0.41 16.82
C LEU A 346 13.26 0.22 18.21
N GLU A 347 13.56 -0.56 19.25
CA GLU A 347 13.61 -0.08 20.64
C GLU A 347 14.67 1.01 20.85
N HIS A 348 15.82 0.87 20.19
CA HIS A 348 16.97 1.75 20.37
C HIS A 348 17.19 2.75 19.23
N TYR A 349 16.35 2.76 18.20
CA TYR A 349 16.58 3.47 16.94
C TYR A 349 16.94 4.94 17.13
N GLU A 350 16.19 5.65 17.98
CA GLU A 350 16.39 7.08 18.27
C GLU A 350 17.74 7.38 18.95
N LYS A 351 18.37 6.38 19.59
CA LYS A 351 19.69 6.50 20.24
C LYS A 351 20.84 5.99 19.37
N MET A 352 20.55 5.35 18.24
CA MET A 352 21.57 4.91 17.29
C MET A 352 22.23 6.12 16.63
N ASP A 353 23.51 5.98 16.29
CA ASP A 353 24.21 7.03 15.56
C ASP A 353 23.76 7.14 14.09
N MET A 354 24.15 8.24 13.45
CA MET A 354 23.76 8.53 12.08
C MET A 354 24.23 7.47 11.08
N GLU A 355 25.38 6.84 11.31
CA GLU A 355 25.88 5.80 10.41
C GLU A 355 24.95 4.59 10.44
N ALA A 356 24.57 4.12 11.63
CA ALA A 356 23.69 2.97 11.78
C ALA A 356 22.24 3.26 11.35
N GLN A 357 21.71 4.46 11.63
CA GLN A 357 20.39 4.87 11.15
C GLN A 357 20.33 4.96 9.61
N ARG A 358 21.43 5.30 8.95
CA ARG A 358 21.48 5.37 7.48
C ARG A 358 21.42 4.01 6.80
N LEU A 359 21.85 2.94 7.48
CA LEU A 359 21.74 1.57 6.96
C LEU A 359 20.28 1.14 6.85
N VAL A 360 19.46 1.50 7.84
CA VAL A 360 18.03 1.18 7.90
C VAL A 360 17.25 2.46 8.23
N PRO A 361 16.95 3.31 7.23
CA PRO A 361 16.25 4.58 7.48
C PRO A 361 14.78 4.32 7.81
N LEU A 362 14.35 4.70 9.03
CA LEU A 362 12.99 4.54 9.52
C LEU A 362 12.30 5.88 9.72
N LEU A 363 11.00 5.91 9.48
CA LEU A 363 10.14 7.07 9.72
C LEU A 363 9.15 6.76 10.84
N LYS A 364 9.04 7.67 11.81
CA LYS A 364 8.06 7.56 12.89
C LYS A 364 6.70 8.01 12.38
N VAL A 365 5.70 7.13 12.47
CA VAL A 365 4.31 7.44 12.12
C VAL A 365 3.50 7.57 13.40
N TYR A 366 2.71 8.64 13.48
CA TYR A 366 1.74 8.85 14.55
C TYR A 366 0.37 8.37 14.10
N TRP A 367 -0.26 7.52 14.91
CA TRP A 367 -1.60 7.00 14.67
C TRP A 367 -2.53 7.46 15.81
N PRO A 368 -3.75 7.94 15.54
CA PRO A 368 -4.69 8.31 16.58
C PRO A 368 -5.07 7.09 17.42
N ALA A 369 -4.96 7.21 18.73
CA ALA A 369 -5.26 6.15 19.69
C ALA A 369 -6.76 5.94 19.89
#